data_AF-A0A9D7WPI9-F1
#
_entry.id   AF-A0A9D7WPI9-F1
#
_cell.length_a   1.000
_cell.length_b   1.000
_cell.length_c   1.000
_cell.angle_alpha   90.00
_cell.angle_beta   90.00
_cell.angle_gamma   90.00
#
_symmetry.space_group_name_H-M   'P 1'
#
loop_
_entity.id
_entity.type
_entity.pdbx_description
1 polymer ?
#
loop_
_entity_poly.entity_id
_entity_poly.type
_entity_poly.pdbx_seq_one_letter_code
_entity_poly.pdbx_strand_id
1 'polypeptide(L)' 'MFDYQRESICQYVESFSERTNDDASGFEVIPRRWVVKRTFAWMGRNRQLAKDFEKIVETSMAYLEVAMIQLMIRR' A
#
# COMPACT_ATOMS: atom_id res chain seq x y z
N MET A 1 -4.70 19.10 2.36
CA MET A 1 -4.86 18.58 0.98
C MET A 1 -3.91 17.41 0.70
N PHE A 2 -2.64 17.46 1.14
CA PHE A 2 -1.70 16.33 1.04
C PHE A 2 -1.99 15.15 2.00
N ASP A 3 -2.63 15.41 3.15
CA ASP A 3 -3.06 14.34 4.08
C ASP A 3 -4.20 13.47 3.51
N TYR A 4 -4.99 14.00 2.57
CA TYR A 4 -6.17 13.29 2.04
C TYR A 4 -5.78 12.03 1.24
N GLN A 5 -4.68 12.05 0.49
CA GLN A 5 -4.22 10.87 -0.27
C GLN A 5 -3.54 9.82 0.61
N ARG A 6 -2.86 10.24 1.69
CA ARG A 6 -2.28 9.35 2.69
C ARG A 6 -3.35 8.63 3.49
N GLU A 7 -4.34 9.38 3.96
CA GLU A 7 -5.54 8.83 4.58
C GLU A 7 -6.26 7.91 3.59
N SER A 8 -6.41 8.27 2.32
CA SER A 8 -7.04 7.40 1.31
C SER A 8 -6.29 6.08 1.07
N ILE A 9 -4.95 6.09 1.00
CA ILE A 9 -4.17 4.85 0.80
C ILE A 9 -4.16 4.00 2.07
N CYS A 10 -3.92 4.59 3.25
CA CYS A 10 -4.01 3.86 4.51
C CYS A 10 -5.42 3.29 4.72
N GLN A 11 -6.46 4.08 4.44
CA GLN A 11 -7.86 3.64 4.50
C GLN A 11 -8.18 2.57 3.44
N TYR A 12 -7.58 2.61 2.25
CA TYR A 12 -7.71 1.54 1.26
C TYR A 12 -7.04 0.24 1.72
N VAL A 13 -5.85 0.33 2.32
CA VAL A 13 -5.12 -0.82 2.86
C VAL A 13 -5.84 -1.40 4.08
N GLU A 14 -6.30 -0.55 4.98
CA GLU A 14 -7.05 -0.88 6.18
C GLU A 14 -8.40 -1.48 5.81
N SER A 15 -9.16 -0.87 4.90
CA SER A 15 -10.41 -1.46 4.37
C SER A 15 -10.20 -2.78 3.63
N PHE A 16 -9.11 -2.95 2.86
CA PHE A 16 -8.74 -4.26 2.30
C PHE A 16 -8.29 -5.25 3.38
N SER A 17 -7.87 -4.75 4.54
CA SER A 17 -7.49 -5.56 5.68
C SER A 17 -8.67 -5.92 6.59
N GLU A 18 -9.69 -5.08 6.64
CA GLU A 18 -10.83 -5.16 7.56
C GLU A 18 -12.09 -5.67 6.91
N ARG A 19 -12.18 -5.67 5.57
CA ARG A 19 -13.23 -6.40 4.84
C ARG A 19 -13.11 -7.91 5.07
N THR A 20 -13.46 -8.38 6.25
CA THR A 20 -14.41 -9.48 6.42
C THR A 20 -15.76 -8.91 6.00
N ASN A 21 -16.53 -9.60 5.15
CA ASN A 21 -17.89 -9.15 4.83
C ASN A 21 -18.63 -8.85 6.15
N ASP A 22 -19.15 -7.63 6.33
CA ASP A 22 -19.89 -7.27 7.56
C ASP A 22 -21.15 -8.15 7.74
N ASP A 23 -21.61 -8.77 6.65
CA ASP A 23 -22.70 -9.76 6.60
C ASP A 23 -22.24 -11.23 6.78
N ALA A 24 -20.93 -11.51 6.79
CA ALA A 24 -20.41 -12.86 6.98
C ALA A 24 -20.06 -13.11 8.46
N SER A 25 -20.74 -14.05 9.10
CA SER A 25 -20.40 -14.48 10.46
C SER A 25 -19.16 -15.38 10.46
N GLY A 26 -17.97 -14.80 10.31
CA GLY A 26 -16.70 -15.52 10.49
C GLY A 26 -15.53 -15.00 9.67
N PHE A 27 -14.39 -15.71 9.77
CA PHE A 27 -13.18 -15.40 9.00
C PHE A 27 -13.31 -15.90 7.56
N GLU A 28 -13.63 -15.00 6.64
CA GLU A 28 -13.66 -15.30 5.21
C GLU A 28 -12.27 -15.18 4.58
N VAL A 29 -11.80 -16.26 3.97
CA VAL A 29 -10.49 -16.28 3.30
C VAL A 29 -10.60 -15.55 1.96
N ILE A 30 -10.13 -14.30 1.92
CA ILE A 30 -9.99 -13.56 0.65
C ILE A 30 -8.80 -14.14 -0.14
N PRO A 31 -9.04 -14.76 -1.31
CA PRO A 31 -7.96 -15.31 -2.12
C PRO A 31 -6.99 -14.20 -2.55
N ARG A 32 -5.69 -14.48 -2.46
CA ARG A 32 -4.58 -13.59 -2.87
C ARG A 32 -4.44 -12.26 -2.10
N ARG A 33 -5.11 -12.09 -0.95
CA ARG A 33 -4.92 -10.94 -0.04
C ARG A 33 -3.46 -10.69 0.35
N TRP A 34 -2.66 -11.75 0.45
CA TRP A 34 -1.24 -11.67 0.74
C TRP A 34 -0.45 -10.87 -0.31
N VAL A 35 -0.90 -10.82 -1.56
CA VAL A 35 -0.17 -10.13 -2.65
C VAL A 35 -0.15 -8.63 -2.37
N VAL A 36 -1.32 -8.06 -2.07
CA VAL A 36 -1.47 -6.63 -1.75
C VAL A 36 -0.66 -6.29 -0.51
N LYS A 37 -0.86 -7.04 0.59
CA LYS A 37 -0.10 -6.83 1.84
C LYS A 37 1.42 -6.93 1.63
N ARG A 38 1.86 -7.87 0.80
CA ARG A 38 3.28 -8.04 0.47
C ARG A 38 3.80 -6.80 -0.25
N THR A 39 3.11 -6.29 -1.27
CA THR A 39 3.54 -5.07 -1.98
C THR A 39 3.69 -3.88 -1.04
N PHE A 40 2.75 -3.68 -0.11
CA PHE A 40 2.88 -2.62 0.91
C PHE A 40 4.06 -2.84 1.86
N ALA A 41 4.33 -4.08 2.27
CA ALA A 41 5.51 -4.40 3.07
C ALA A 41 6.84 -4.11 2.32
N TRP A 42 6.88 -4.28 1.00
CA TRP A 42 8.03 -3.89 0.19
C TRP A 42 8.20 -2.39 0.11
N MET A 43 7.11 -1.64 -0.09
CA MET A 43 7.15 -0.18 -0.10
C MET A 43 7.63 0.39 1.25
N GLY A 44 7.19 -0.18 2.37
CA GLY A 44 7.67 0.21 3.70
C GLY A 44 9.15 -0.10 3.97
N ARG A 45 9.77 -1.02 3.21
CA ARG A 45 11.23 -1.28 3.26
C ARG A 45 12.03 -0.32 2.38
N ASN A 46 11.39 0.35 1.43
CA ASN A 46 12.06 1.37 0.64
C ASN A 46 12.24 2.62 1.51
N ARG A 47 13.49 2.96 1.85
CA ARG A 47 13.83 4.04 2.79
C ARG A 47 13.16 5.37 2.43
N GLN A 48 12.95 5.65 1.14
CA GLN A 48 12.32 6.89 0.67
C GLN A 48 10.80 6.91 0.89
N LEU A 49 10.14 5.74 0.77
CA LEU A 49 8.70 5.58 0.95
C LEU A 49 8.30 5.19 2.38
N ALA A 50 9.29 4.83 3.22
CA ALA A 50 9.07 4.44 4.61
C ALA A 50 8.59 5.62 5.48
N LYS A 51 8.96 6.84 5.10
CA LYS A 51 8.52 8.07 5.73
C LYS A 51 8.33 9.05 4.58
N ASP A 52 7.12 9.54 4.39
CA ASP A 52 6.82 10.46 3.30
C ASP A 52 7.57 11.77 3.55
N PHE A 53 8.79 11.83 3.03
CA PHE A 53 9.64 13.01 3.12
C PHE A 53 9.27 14.05 2.06
N GLU A 54 8.58 13.61 1.01
CA GLU A 54 8.17 14.44 -0.10
C GLU A 54 6.92 15.23 0.27
N LYS A 55 6.99 16.56 0.12
CA LYS A 55 5.83 17.45 0.27
C LYS A 55 4.94 17.49 -0.96
N ILE A 56 5.38 16.89 -2.07
CA ILE A 56 4.79 16.99 -3.41
C ILE A 56 4.38 15.59 -3.85
N VAL A 57 3.15 15.44 -4.35
CA VAL A 57 2.57 14.14 -4.72
C VAL A 57 3.29 13.54 -5.93
N GLU A 58 3.66 14.40 -6.88
CA GLU A 58 4.38 14.04 -8.11
C GLU A 58 5.70 13.32 -7.80
N THR A 59 6.45 13.82 -6.80
CA THR A 59 7.70 13.18 -6.39
C THR A 59 7.45 11.83 -5.73
N SER A 60 6.42 11.73 -4.87
CA SER A 60 6.02 10.46 -4.26
C SER A 60 5.59 9.41 -5.30
N MET A 61 4.86 9.83 -6.34
CA MET A 61 4.46 8.96 -7.45
C MET A 61 5.68 8.45 -8.22
N ALA A 62 6.64 9.33 -8.54
CA ALA A 62 7.87 8.93 -9.20
C ALA A 62 8.68 7.90 -8.39
N TYR A 63 8.78 8.08 -7.07
CA TYR A 63 9.45 7.08 -6.21
C TYR A 63 8.70 5.76 -6.12
N LEU A 64 7.37 5.78 -6.18
CA LEU A 64 6.55 4.57 -6.21
C LEU A 64 6.79 3.78 -7.51
N GLU A 65 6.84 4.45 -8.66
CA GLU A 65 7.19 3.84 -9.94
C GLU A 65 8.58 3.21 -9.90
N VAL A 66 9.58 3.94 -9.42
CA VAL A 66 10.95 3.44 -9.26
C VAL A 66 11.00 2.22 -8.32
N ALA A 67 10.27 2.25 -7.21
CA ALA A 67 10.20 1.12 -6.28
C ALA A 67 9.61 -0.13 -6.94
N MET A 68 8.58 0.02 -7.78
CA MET A 68 7.98 -1.08 -8.52
C MET A 68 8.92 -1.63 -9.59
N ILE A 69 9.66 -0.77 -10.30
CA ILE A 69 10.71 -1.19 -11.25
C ILE A 69 11.79 -2.00 -10.53
N GLN A 70 12.28 -1.54 -9.37
CA GLN A 70 13.27 -2.28 -8.59
C GLN A 70 12.76 -3.65 -8.13
N LEU A 71 11.48 -3.74 -7.77
CA LEU A 71 10.86 -5.02 -7.41
C LEU A 71 10.77 -5.97 -8.60
N MET A 72 10.52 -5.46 -9.81
CA MET A 72 10.50 -6.25 -11.04
C MET A 72 11.90 -6.72 -11.45
N ILE A 73 12.94 -5.91 -11.23
CA ILE A 73 14.34 -6.26 -11.55
C ILE A 73 14.90 -7.32 -10.58
N ARG A 74 14.48 -7.29 -9.31
CA ARG A 74 14.96 -8.21 -8.26
C ARG A 74 14.18 -9.54 -8.21
N ARG A 75 13.32 -9.80 -9.20
CA ARG A 75 12.66 -11.09 -9.41
C ARG A 75 13.53 -12.00 -10.25
#